data_AF-A0A0G4IQC6-F1
#
_entry.id   AF-A0A0G4IQC6-F1
#
_cell.length_a   1.000
_cell.length_b   1.000
_cell.length_c   1.000
_cell.angle_alpha   90.00
_cell.angle_beta   90.00
_cell.angle_gamma   90.00
#
_symmetry.space_group_name_H-M   'P 1'
#
loop_
_entity.id
_entity.type
_entity.pdbx_description
1 polymer ?
#
loop_
_entity_poly.entity_id
_entity_poly.type
_entity_poly.pdbx_seq_one_letter_code
_entity_poly.pdbx_strand_id
1 'polypeptide(L)'
;MSPLSVLFVILGAAVAQQNAKITMWASQTDAGGCSLPKDSYALQDAFALGDDSSLGNLIYKQGNIDSPCGQVYEFTCKGRQPVKAIVASQNFGGGADLILSTWNKATGQSPGIASCSVKATNMNPLSSSSPVCYTRSISQGNGIIYYTKIMVLNTSGRIASKVAINGNQGSRSSGAWFSVGGNMKPSDSATFTFTDGSTANFPLSQCKNSDEGNVQIFSG
;
A
#
# COMPACT_ATOMS: atom_id res chain seq x y z
N MET A 1 39.33 -28.99 -6.70
CA MET A 1 38.68 -28.41 -5.52
C MET A 1 38.16 -27.05 -5.93
N SER A 2 36.87 -26.92 -6.23
CA SER A 2 36.27 -25.65 -6.64
C SER A 2 35.97 -24.80 -5.40
N PRO A 3 36.28 -23.49 -5.40
CA PRO A 3 35.96 -22.65 -4.26
C PRO A 3 34.45 -22.44 -4.20
N LEU A 4 33.88 -22.71 -3.02
CA LEU A 4 32.52 -22.33 -2.68
C LEU A 4 32.47 -20.79 -2.65
N SER A 5 31.84 -20.17 -3.64
CA SER A 5 31.46 -18.77 -3.57
C SER A 5 30.29 -18.63 -2.59
N VAL A 6 30.57 -18.17 -1.37
CA VAL A 6 29.54 -17.77 -0.41
C VAL A 6 28.93 -16.46 -0.92
N LEU A 7 27.72 -16.55 -1.45
CA LEU A 7 26.91 -15.39 -1.81
C LEU A 7 26.38 -14.75 -0.53
N PHE A 8 26.98 -13.65 -0.09
CA PHE A 8 26.43 -12.82 0.98
C PHE A 8 25.21 -12.06 0.43
N VAL A 9 24.02 -12.55 0.74
CA VAL A 9 22.79 -11.77 0.58
C VAL A 9 22.75 -10.75 1.71
N ILE A 10 23.13 -9.51 1.43
CA ILE A 10 22.88 -8.39 2.36
C ILE A 10 21.38 -8.11 2.29
N LEU A 11 20.61 -8.74 3.17
CA LEU A 11 19.24 -8.32 3.49
C LEU A 11 19.36 -6.94 4.16
N GLY A 12 19.20 -5.87 3.39
CA GLY A 12 19.08 -4.52 3.93
C GLY A 12 17.89 -4.48 4.89
N ALA A 13 18.16 -4.49 6.19
CA ALA A 13 17.11 -4.25 7.18
C ALA A 13 16.54 -2.85 6.91
N ALA A 14 15.21 -2.75 6.73
CA ALA A 14 14.55 -1.47 6.56
C ALA A 14 14.88 -0.58 7.76
N VAL A 15 15.63 0.48 7.52
CA VAL A 15 16.07 1.41 8.57
C VAL A 15 14.87 2.20 9.08
N ALA A 16 14.68 2.19 10.40
CA ALA A 16 13.61 2.96 11.02
C ALA A 16 13.96 4.45 11.02
N GLN A 17 13.05 5.27 10.51
CA GLN A 17 13.12 6.71 10.62
C GLN A 17 12.86 7.11 12.08
N GLN A 18 13.76 7.89 12.66
CA GLN A 18 13.63 8.40 14.03
C GLN A 18 12.95 9.77 14.02
N ASN A 19 12.30 10.10 15.13
CA ASN A 19 11.61 11.38 15.34
C ASN A 19 10.62 11.75 14.22
N ALA A 20 9.98 10.74 13.62
CA ALA A 20 8.92 10.95 12.64
C ALA A 20 7.73 11.60 13.33
N LYS A 21 7.25 12.71 12.76
CA LYS A 21 6.08 13.44 13.23
C LYS A 21 4.84 12.61 12.94
N ILE A 22 4.06 12.36 13.98
CA ILE A 22 2.76 11.73 13.87
C ILE A 22 1.68 12.61 14.49
N THR A 23 0.48 12.55 13.92
CA THR A 23 -0.73 13.26 14.37
C THR A 23 -1.93 12.30 14.39
N MET A 24 -3.11 12.81 14.76
CA MET A 24 -4.37 12.09 14.66
C MET A 24 -5.32 12.88 13.75
N TRP A 25 -5.94 12.18 12.80
CA TRP A 25 -6.83 12.77 11.80
C TRP A 25 -8.32 12.62 12.14
N ALA A 26 -8.76 11.39 12.36
CA ALA A 26 -10.18 11.03 12.44
C ALA A 26 -10.42 9.78 13.31
N SER A 27 -11.67 9.53 13.68
CA SER A 27 -12.05 8.31 14.43
C SER A 27 -11.90 7.02 13.61
N GLN A 28 -12.07 7.12 12.29
CA GLN A 28 -11.96 6.04 11.32
C GLN A 28 -11.47 6.61 9.99
N THR A 29 -11.08 5.74 9.05
CA THR A 29 -10.77 6.19 7.69
C THR A 29 -12.05 6.59 6.94
N ASP A 30 -11.91 7.40 5.91
CA ASP A 30 -12.91 7.53 4.85
C ASP A 30 -12.44 6.73 3.61
N ALA A 31 -13.02 6.98 2.44
CA ALA A 31 -12.58 6.34 1.21
C ALA A 31 -11.11 6.68 0.87
N GLY A 32 -10.65 7.87 1.26
CA GLY A 32 -9.26 8.29 1.26
C GLY A 32 -8.59 8.33 -0.09
N GLY A 33 -7.36 8.85 -0.10
CA GLY A 33 -6.51 8.87 -1.29
C GLY A 33 -6.08 7.47 -1.77
N CYS A 34 -6.23 6.44 -0.93
CA CYS A 34 -5.89 5.07 -1.31
C CYS A 34 -7.06 4.26 -1.84
N SER A 35 -8.29 4.54 -1.40
CA SER A 35 -9.50 3.81 -1.80
C SER A 35 -9.29 2.30 -1.78
N LEU A 36 -8.79 1.77 -0.66
CA LEU A 36 -8.47 0.36 -0.49
C LEU A 36 -9.73 -0.51 -0.68
N PRO A 37 -9.66 -1.66 -1.37
CA PRO A 37 -10.80 -2.51 -1.65
C PRO A 37 -11.33 -3.15 -0.37
N LYS A 38 -12.64 -3.38 -0.24
CA LYS A 38 -13.16 -4.22 0.85
C LYS A 38 -12.67 -5.66 0.69
N ASP A 39 -12.08 -6.21 1.75
CA ASP A 39 -11.65 -7.61 1.81
C ASP A 39 -11.39 -8.01 3.27
N SER A 40 -10.88 -9.22 3.50
CA SER A 40 -10.52 -9.73 4.82
C SER A 40 -9.14 -9.19 5.24
N TYR A 41 -9.13 -8.03 5.90
CA TYR A 41 -7.92 -7.44 6.48
C TYR A 41 -7.57 -8.08 7.82
N ALA A 42 -6.34 -8.57 7.95
CA ALA A 42 -5.79 -9.05 9.23
C ALA A 42 -5.41 -7.89 10.17
N LEU A 43 -5.28 -6.68 9.62
CA LEU A 43 -4.91 -5.46 10.35
C LEU A 43 -6.06 -4.45 10.30
N GLN A 44 -6.43 -3.91 11.45
CA GLN A 44 -7.50 -2.91 11.57
C GLN A 44 -6.97 -1.49 11.85
N ASP A 45 -5.74 -1.38 12.32
CA ASP A 45 -5.07 -0.10 12.55
C ASP A 45 -4.65 0.54 11.22
N ALA A 46 -4.98 1.81 11.04
CA ALA A 46 -4.74 2.55 9.81
C ALA A 46 -4.22 3.98 10.05
N PHE A 47 -3.66 4.58 9.00
CA PHE A 47 -3.20 5.96 9.00
C PHE A 47 -3.15 6.56 7.59
N ALA A 48 -3.10 7.88 7.50
CA ALA A 48 -2.79 8.64 6.30
C ALA A 48 -1.31 8.99 6.27
N LEU A 49 -0.62 8.79 5.16
CA LEU A 49 0.81 9.08 5.05
C LEU A 49 1.04 10.39 4.27
N GLY A 50 1.84 11.28 4.85
CA GLY A 50 2.21 12.54 4.23
C GLY A 50 3.64 12.61 3.70
N ASP A 51 4.10 13.83 3.43
CA ASP A 51 5.39 14.17 2.83
C ASP A 51 6.28 15.08 3.71
N ASP A 52 5.95 15.21 5.01
CA ASP A 52 6.77 15.91 5.98
C ASP A 52 8.17 15.27 6.10
N SER A 53 9.21 16.11 6.11
CA SER A 53 10.61 15.68 6.06
C SER A 53 11.04 14.82 7.25
N SER A 54 10.31 14.88 8.37
CA SER A 54 10.55 14.00 9.53
C SER A 54 10.36 12.51 9.21
N LEU A 55 9.66 12.17 8.13
CA LEU A 55 9.47 10.80 7.62
C LEU A 55 10.66 10.29 6.78
N GLY A 56 11.63 11.15 6.44
CA GLY A 56 12.78 10.76 5.63
C GLY A 56 12.37 10.13 4.29
N ASN A 57 12.84 8.92 4.02
CA ASN A 57 12.52 8.19 2.78
C ASN A 57 11.14 7.50 2.81
N LEU A 58 10.41 7.54 3.92
CA LEU A 58 9.12 6.86 4.08
C LEU A 58 7.92 7.70 3.61
N ILE A 59 8.17 8.86 3.01
CA ILE A 59 7.14 9.81 2.57
C ILE A 59 6.21 9.27 1.49
N TYR A 60 4.98 9.80 1.46
CA TYR A 60 4.09 9.70 0.32
C TYR A 60 4.53 10.70 -0.75
N LYS A 61 5.10 10.22 -1.86
CA LYS A 61 5.54 11.09 -2.95
C LYS A 61 4.34 11.68 -3.71
N GLN A 62 4.34 12.99 -3.90
CA GLN A 62 3.31 13.67 -4.70
C GLN A 62 3.24 13.11 -6.13
N GLY A 63 2.05 13.16 -6.72
CA GLY A 63 1.78 12.53 -8.02
C GLY A 63 1.58 11.01 -7.98
N ASN A 64 1.43 10.41 -6.78
CA ASN A 64 1.25 8.96 -6.59
C ASN A 64 2.40 8.10 -7.16
N ILE A 65 3.60 8.67 -7.20
CA ILE A 65 4.81 7.96 -7.63
C ILE A 65 5.11 6.89 -6.59
N ASP A 66 5.14 5.63 -7.02
CA ASP A 66 5.36 4.48 -6.14
C ASP A 66 4.50 4.55 -4.87
N SER A 67 3.19 4.71 -5.06
CA SER A 67 2.25 4.91 -3.94
C SER A 67 2.37 3.80 -2.88
N PRO A 68 2.58 4.17 -1.61
CA PRO A 68 2.64 3.23 -0.49
C PRO A 68 1.25 2.82 0.03
N CYS A 69 0.17 3.15 -0.69
CA CYS A 69 -1.18 2.72 -0.31
C CYS A 69 -1.25 1.19 -0.15
N GLY A 70 -1.79 0.74 0.99
CA GLY A 70 -1.86 -0.67 1.35
C GLY A 70 -0.58 -1.26 1.94
N GLN A 71 0.50 -0.49 2.09
CA GLN A 71 1.70 -0.91 2.83
C GLN A 71 1.46 -0.81 4.34
N VAL A 72 2.15 -1.66 5.11
CA VAL A 72 2.05 -1.70 6.57
C VAL A 72 3.31 -1.14 7.20
N TYR A 73 3.16 -0.12 8.03
CA TYR A 73 4.24 0.54 8.75
C TYR A 73 4.14 0.22 10.25
N GLU A 74 5.28 0.17 10.94
CA GLU A 74 5.36 -0.01 12.39
C GLU A 74 5.77 1.29 13.06
N PHE A 75 5.01 1.69 14.08
CA PHE A 75 5.20 2.89 14.90
C PHE A 75 5.66 2.47 16.29
N THR A 76 6.81 2.97 16.72
CA THR A 76 7.34 2.75 18.08
C THR A 76 7.52 4.09 18.78
N CYS A 77 6.58 4.40 19.66
CA CYS A 77 6.61 5.62 20.48
C CYS A 77 7.20 5.33 21.86
N LYS A 78 7.79 6.35 22.50
CA LYS A 78 8.49 6.21 23.78
C LYS A 78 7.59 5.59 24.85
N GLY A 79 8.03 4.49 25.46
CA GLY A 79 7.33 3.81 26.55
C GLY A 79 6.08 3.03 26.12
N ARG A 80 5.91 2.76 24.81
CA ARG A 80 4.76 2.07 24.24
C ARG A 80 5.21 0.86 23.43
N GLN A 81 4.30 -0.12 23.29
CA GLN A 81 4.55 -1.27 22.40
C GLN A 81 4.43 -0.83 20.95
N PRO A 82 5.19 -1.45 20.01
CA PRO A 82 5.06 -1.15 18.60
C PRO A 82 3.64 -1.43 18.08
N VAL A 83 3.11 -0.50 17.27
CA VAL A 83 1.82 -0.63 16.60
C VAL A 83 2.05 -0.70 15.10
N LYS A 84 1.42 -1.68 14.44
CA LYS A 84 1.43 -1.76 12.98
C LYS A 84 0.17 -1.13 12.44
N ALA A 85 0.28 -0.33 11.39
CA ALA A 85 -0.88 0.28 10.76
C ALA A 85 -0.72 0.30 9.24
N ILE A 86 -1.82 0.19 8.52
CA ILE A 86 -1.87 0.24 7.06
C ILE A 86 -1.99 1.68 6.54
N VAL A 87 -1.27 2.02 5.47
CA VAL A 87 -1.45 3.27 4.74
C VAL A 87 -2.79 3.22 4.01
N ALA A 88 -3.78 3.94 4.53
CA ALA A 88 -5.15 3.98 4.02
C ALA A 88 -5.53 5.32 3.38
N SER A 89 -4.73 6.37 3.57
CA SER A 89 -4.95 7.67 2.92
C SER A 89 -3.64 8.46 2.78
N GLN A 90 -3.77 9.71 2.34
CA GLN A 90 -2.68 10.67 2.11
C GLN A 90 -2.81 11.85 3.07
N ASN A 91 -1.68 12.41 3.52
CA ASN A 91 -1.63 13.60 4.38
C ASN A 91 -0.61 14.62 3.85
N PHE A 92 -0.81 15.13 2.63
CA PHE A 92 0.13 16.09 2.02
C PHE A 92 0.29 17.35 2.87
N GLY A 93 1.53 17.80 3.04
CA GLY A 93 1.92 18.88 3.96
C GLY A 93 2.12 18.42 5.42
N GLY A 94 1.90 17.13 5.72
CA GLY A 94 1.91 16.57 7.06
C GLY A 94 2.74 15.30 7.22
N GLY A 95 2.81 14.81 8.46
CA GLY A 95 3.48 13.56 8.82
C GLY A 95 2.57 12.35 8.63
N ALA A 96 2.76 11.31 9.44
CA ALA A 96 1.81 10.20 9.49
C ALA A 96 0.61 10.57 10.38
N ASP A 97 -0.61 10.48 9.84
CA ASP A 97 -1.84 10.90 10.51
C ASP A 97 -2.70 9.69 10.87
N LEU A 98 -2.69 9.28 12.13
CA LEU A 98 -3.28 8.04 12.59
C LEU A 98 -4.80 8.20 12.79
N ILE A 99 -5.57 7.12 12.62
CA ILE A 99 -6.93 7.10 13.17
C ILE A 99 -6.88 7.03 14.70
N LEU A 100 -7.93 7.49 15.38
CA LEU A 100 -7.97 7.64 16.85
C LEU A 100 -7.58 6.37 17.61
N SER A 101 -8.08 5.22 17.20
CA SER A 101 -7.77 3.93 17.82
C SER A 101 -6.27 3.59 17.69
N THR A 102 -5.69 3.75 16.49
CA THR A 102 -4.24 3.59 16.25
C THR A 102 -3.43 4.58 17.07
N TRP A 103 -3.84 5.86 17.11
CA TRP A 103 -3.17 6.90 17.91
C TRP A 103 -3.14 6.54 19.39
N ASN A 104 -4.28 6.16 19.96
CA ASN A 104 -4.38 5.78 21.37
C ASN A 104 -3.51 4.56 21.70
N LYS A 105 -3.47 3.56 20.82
CA LYS A 105 -2.57 2.41 20.97
C LYS A 105 -1.10 2.86 20.95
N ALA A 106 -0.72 3.65 19.94
CA ALA A 106 0.65 4.07 19.69
C ALA A 106 1.20 5.02 20.77
N THR A 107 0.43 6.03 21.18
CA THR A 107 0.91 7.12 22.06
C THR A 107 0.39 7.01 23.49
N GLY A 108 -0.87 6.60 23.68
CA GLY A 108 -1.58 6.68 24.96
C GLY A 108 -1.83 8.12 25.43
N GLN A 109 -1.77 9.11 24.54
CA GLN A 109 -1.91 10.54 24.85
C GLN A 109 -3.16 11.13 24.21
N SER A 110 -3.62 12.28 24.69
CA SER A 110 -4.63 13.08 23.99
C SER A 110 -4.12 13.46 22.58
N PRO A 111 -5.01 13.54 21.56
CA PRO A 111 -4.64 13.93 20.20
C PRO A 111 -3.84 15.24 20.14
N GLY A 112 -2.82 15.26 19.30
CA GLY A 112 -1.88 16.36 19.16
C GLY A 112 -0.74 15.97 18.21
N ILE A 113 0.49 16.38 18.52
CA ILE A 113 1.68 15.98 17.78
C ILE A 113 2.55 15.11 18.69
N ALA A 114 2.99 13.97 18.18
CA ALA A 114 3.99 13.12 18.83
C ALA A 114 5.13 12.79 17.87
N SER A 115 6.28 12.42 18.42
CA SER A 115 7.45 11.96 17.66
C SER A 115 7.72 10.49 17.99
N CYS A 116 7.74 9.65 16.96
CA CYS A 116 7.95 8.21 17.11
C CYS A 116 9.00 7.69 16.13
N SER A 117 9.49 6.47 16.35
CA SER A 117 10.22 5.75 15.33
C SER A 117 9.24 5.07 14.38
N VAL A 118 9.45 5.19 13.07
CA VAL A 118 8.58 4.62 12.04
C VAL A 118 9.42 3.80 11.06
N LYS A 119 8.95 2.62 10.68
CA LYS A 119 9.57 1.82 9.62
C LYS A 119 8.52 1.14 8.74
N ALA A 120 8.80 1.02 7.46
CA ALA A 120 8.05 0.13 6.57
C ALA A 120 8.30 -1.34 6.99
N THR A 121 7.30 -2.19 6.77
CA THR A 121 7.38 -3.62 7.09
C THR A 121 7.08 -4.48 5.87
N ASN A 122 7.45 -5.76 5.94
CA ASN A 122 7.07 -6.75 4.93
C ASN A 122 5.75 -7.47 5.27
N MET A 123 4.97 -6.95 6.24
CA MET A 123 3.70 -7.54 6.64
C MET A 123 2.65 -7.37 5.55
N ASN A 124 1.89 -8.44 5.32
CA ASN A 124 0.74 -8.42 4.44
C ASN A 124 -0.50 -7.93 5.20
N PRO A 125 -1.26 -6.94 4.68
CA PRO A 125 -2.43 -6.40 5.36
C PRO A 125 -3.66 -7.32 5.34
N LEU A 126 -3.79 -8.21 4.34
CA LEU A 126 -4.90 -9.14 4.21
C LEU A 126 -4.59 -10.48 4.86
N SER A 127 -5.61 -11.17 5.34
CA SER A 127 -5.52 -12.53 5.89
C SER A 127 -5.10 -13.59 4.87
N SER A 128 -5.17 -13.27 3.56
CA SER A 128 -4.66 -14.14 2.49
C SER A 128 -3.15 -14.39 2.63
N SER A 129 -2.70 -15.62 2.43
CA SER A 129 -1.27 -15.96 2.40
C SER A 129 -0.55 -15.49 1.14
N SER A 130 -1.30 -15.12 0.09
CA SER A 130 -0.77 -14.79 -1.23
C SER A 130 -1.13 -13.36 -1.64
N PRO A 131 -0.34 -12.73 -2.55
CA PRO A 131 -0.71 -11.48 -3.18
C PRO A 131 -2.10 -11.54 -3.82
N VAL A 132 -2.85 -10.44 -3.75
CA VAL A 132 -4.22 -10.37 -4.25
C VAL A 132 -4.33 -9.22 -5.26
N CYS A 133 -4.76 -9.55 -6.47
CA CYS A 133 -5.08 -8.58 -7.50
C CYS A 133 -6.54 -8.13 -7.39
N TYR A 134 -6.79 -6.84 -7.64
CA TYR A 134 -8.15 -6.29 -7.73
C TYR A 134 -8.32 -5.48 -9.01
N THR A 135 -9.53 -5.51 -9.57
CA THR A 135 -9.94 -4.68 -10.71
C THR A 135 -11.13 -3.79 -10.35
N ARG A 136 -11.25 -2.62 -10.99
CA ARG A 136 -12.46 -1.76 -10.97
C ARG A 136 -12.76 -1.19 -12.35
N SER A 137 -13.97 -0.65 -12.49
CA SER A 137 -14.39 0.21 -13.62
C SER A 137 -14.03 -0.43 -14.97
N ILE A 138 -14.41 -1.70 -15.15
CA ILE A 138 -14.11 -2.50 -16.35
C ILE A 138 -15.07 -2.09 -17.47
N SER A 139 -14.53 -1.46 -18.51
CA SER A 139 -15.26 -1.20 -19.76
C SER A 139 -15.03 -2.36 -20.71
N GLN A 140 -16.10 -3.03 -21.16
CA GLN A 140 -16.00 -4.22 -22.00
C GLN A 140 -17.14 -4.36 -23.02
N GLY A 141 -16.85 -5.05 -24.13
CA GLY A 141 -17.81 -5.44 -25.17
C GLY A 141 -17.29 -6.63 -25.97
N ASN A 142 -18.16 -7.58 -26.32
CA ASN A 142 -17.81 -8.79 -27.08
C ASN A 142 -16.62 -9.59 -26.50
N GLY A 143 -16.50 -9.65 -25.17
CA GLY A 143 -15.41 -10.35 -24.48
C GLY A 143 -14.05 -9.61 -24.50
N ILE A 144 -14.02 -8.38 -25.01
CA ILE A 144 -12.86 -7.49 -25.02
C ILE A 144 -13.03 -6.45 -23.92
N ILE A 145 -12.02 -6.30 -23.08
CA ILE A 145 -11.91 -5.23 -22.09
C ILE A 145 -11.13 -4.09 -22.76
N TYR A 146 -11.74 -2.91 -22.82
CA TYR A 146 -11.15 -1.69 -23.39
C TYR A 146 -10.40 -0.84 -22.36
N TYR A 147 -10.82 -0.95 -21.10
CA TYR A 147 -10.26 -0.18 -19.99
C TYR A 147 -10.54 -0.89 -18.66
N THR A 148 -9.58 -0.85 -17.74
CA THR A 148 -9.75 -1.29 -16.35
C THR A 148 -8.88 -0.46 -15.42
N LYS A 149 -9.32 -0.31 -14.17
CA LYS A 149 -8.43 0.03 -13.05
C LYS A 149 -7.96 -1.25 -12.40
N ILE A 150 -6.71 -1.31 -11.94
CA ILE A 150 -6.13 -2.51 -11.32
C ILE A 150 -5.15 -2.15 -10.19
N MET A 151 -5.12 -2.95 -9.13
CA MET A 151 -4.13 -2.84 -8.05
C MET A 151 -3.71 -4.24 -7.57
N VAL A 152 -2.64 -4.28 -6.78
CA VAL A 152 -2.20 -5.49 -6.08
C VAL A 152 -1.91 -5.17 -4.61
N LEU A 153 -2.35 -6.05 -3.71
CA LEU A 153 -2.07 -6.04 -2.28
C LEU A 153 -1.36 -7.33 -1.84
N ASN A 154 -0.94 -7.41 -0.58
CA ASN A 154 -0.20 -8.54 -0.02
C ASN A 154 1.12 -8.84 -0.74
N THR A 155 1.85 -7.78 -1.05
CA THR A 155 3.10 -7.82 -1.80
C THR A 155 4.34 -8.00 -0.92
N SER A 156 4.17 -8.28 0.38
CA SER A 156 5.25 -8.44 1.35
C SER A 156 6.18 -7.21 1.44
N GLY A 157 5.59 -6.00 1.50
CA GLY A 157 6.33 -4.74 1.60
C GLY A 157 6.78 -4.13 0.26
N ARG A 158 6.60 -4.86 -0.85
CA ARG A 158 6.99 -4.37 -2.18
C ARG A 158 5.95 -3.41 -2.75
N ILE A 159 6.40 -2.28 -3.27
CA ILE A 159 5.52 -1.28 -3.88
C ILE A 159 5.49 -1.51 -5.39
N ALA A 160 4.29 -1.68 -5.94
CA ALA A 160 4.13 -1.82 -7.40
C ALA A 160 4.43 -0.47 -8.06
N SER A 161 5.42 -0.40 -8.93
CA SER A 161 5.83 0.80 -9.66
C SER A 161 5.19 0.88 -11.05
N LYS A 162 4.97 -0.28 -11.70
CA LYS A 162 4.37 -0.38 -13.04
C LYS A 162 3.40 -1.56 -13.12
N VAL A 163 2.49 -1.49 -14.08
CA VAL A 163 1.68 -2.63 -14.52
C VAL A 163 1.58 -2.62 -16.05
N ALA A 164 1.59 -3.81 -16.66
CA ALA A 164 1.26 -3.99 -18.06
C ALA A 164 0.28 -5.15 -18.23
N ILE A 165 -0.68 -5.01 -19.15
CA ILE A 165 -1.62 -6.08 -19.50
C ILE A 165 -1.59 -6.27 -21.01
N ASN A 166 -1.20 -7.45 -21.47
CA ASN A 166 -1.09 -7.76 -22.90
C ASN A 166 -0.27 -6.68 -23.67
N GLY A 167 0.86 -6.26 -23.10
CA GLY A 167 1.71 -5.20 -23.67
C GLY A 167 1.23 -3.76 -23.46
N ASN A 168 -0.03 -3.54 -23.06
CA ASN A 168 -0.57 -2.22 -22.75
C ASN A 168 -0.05 -1.75 -21.38
N GLN A 169 0.68 -0.63 -21.37
CA GLN A 169 1.21 -0.06 -20.14
C GLN A 169 0.13 0.71 -19.37
N GLY A 170 0.07 0.47 -18.08
CA GLY A 170 -0.78 1.23 -17.17
C GLY A 170 -0.16 2.54 -16.72
N SER A 171 -1.00 3.51 -16.39
CA SER A 171 -0.62 4.75 -15.71
C SER A 171 -1.24 4.79 -14.32
N ARG A 172 -0.61 5.50 -13.37
CA ARG A 172 -1.19 5.63 -12.03
C ARG A 172 -2.44 6.52 -12.08
N SER A 173 -3.54 6.06 -11.47
CA SER A 173 -4.80 6.81 -11.44
C SER A 173 -5.09 7.45 -10.09
N SER A 174 -4.95 6.70 -9.01
CA SER A 174 -5.16 7.17 -7.64
C SER A 174 -4.59 6.15 -6.66
N GLY A 175 -3.88 6.62 -5.62
CA GLY A 175 -3.27 5.71 -4.65
C GLY A 175 -2.41 4.65 -5.34
N ALA A 176 -2.65 3.38 -5.01
CA ALA A 176 -1.98 2.24 -5.64
C ALA A 176 -2.68 1.72 -6.93
N TRP A 177 -3.80 2.33 -7.35
CA TRP A 177 -4.53 1.93 -8.56
C TRP A 177 -3.85 2.43 -9.83
N PHE A 178 -3.77 1.55 -10.82
CA PHE A 178 -3.36 1.86 -12.18
C PHE A 178 -4.56 1.81 -13.12
N SER A 179 -4.64 2.74 -14.06
CA SER A 179 -5.52 2.67 -15.22
C SER A 179 -4.79 2.02 -16.38
N VAL A 180 -5.42 1.04 -17.02
CA VAL A 180 -4.89 0.39 -18.22
C VAL A 180 -5.98 0.42 -19.29
N GLY A 181 -5.66 0.99 -20.44
CA GLY A 181 -6.51 0.98 -21.63
C GLY A 181 -5.88 0.14 -22.74
N GLY A 182 -6.69 -0.48 -23.59
CA GLY A 182 -6.23 -1.31 -24.69
C GLY A 182 -7.20 -2.45 -24.99
N ASN A 183 -6.85 -3.32 -25.94
CA ASN A 183 -7.66 -4.50 -26.26
C ASN A 183 -7.16 -5.70 -25.43
N MET A 184 -7.79 -5.91 -24.28
CA MET A 184 -7.45 -6.97 -23.33
C MET A 184 -8.56 -8.03 -23.29
N LYS A 185 -8.22 -9.24 -22.85
CA LYS A 185 -9.16 -10.34 -22.60
C LYS A 185 -9.09 -10.76 -21.13
N PRO A 186 -10.15 -11.33 -20.55
CA PRO A 186 -10.11 -11.89 -19.19
C PRO A 186 -9.00 -12.94 -18.97
N SER A 187 -8.55 -13.61 -20.03
CA SER A 187 -7.43 -14.57 -19.98
C SER A 187 -6.05 -13.91 -19.95
N ASP A 188 -5.94 -12.63 -20.28
CA ASP A 188 -4.66 -11.93 -20.30
C ASP A 188 -4.13 -11.75 -18.88
N SER A 189 -2.81 -11.70 -18.74
CA SER A 189 -2.15 -11.51 -17.45
C SER A 189 -1.76 -10.05 -17.25
N ALA A 190 -2.05 -9.52 -16.06
CA ALA A 190 -1.46 -8.31 -15.54
C ALA A 190 -0.09 -8.62 -14.93
N THR A 191 0.95 -8.01 -15.48
CA THR A 191 2.32 -8.07 -14.96
C THR A 191 2.61 -6.82 -14.17
N PHE A 192 2.73 -6.94 -12.85
CA PHE A 192 3.21 -5.89 -11.99
C PHE A 192 4.74 -5.94 -11.88
N THR A 193 5.38 -4.78 -11.96
CA THR A 193 6.79 -4.60 -11.61
C THR A 193 6.87 -3.80 -10.33
N PHE A 194 7.68 -4.27 -9.38
CA PHE A 194 7.87 -3.63 -8.09
C PHE A 194 9.09 -2.71 -8.09
N THR A 195 9.19 -1.84 -7.08
CA THR A 195 10.32 -0.91 -6.91
C THR A 195 11.67 -1.61 -6.70
N ASP A 196 11.67 -2.86 -6.25
CA ASP A 196 12.87 -3.72 -6.14
C ASP A 196 13.25 -4.43 -7.45
N GLY A 197 12.50 -4.19 -8.54
CA GLY A 197 12.71 -4.81 -9.85
C GLY A 197 12.07 -6.20 -10.01
N SER A 198 11.54 -6.79 -8.94
CA SER A 198 10.81 -8.07 -9.03
C SER A 198 9.46 -7.89 -9.74
N THR A 199 8.87 -9.00 -10.18
CA THR A 199 7.57 -8.98 -10.86
C THR A 199 6.59 -9.99 -10.27
N ALA A 200 5.30 -9.75 -10.47
CA ALA A 200 4.21 -10.69 -10.19
C ALA A 200 3.19 -10.66 -11.33
N ASN A 201 2.63 -11.82 -11.64
CA ASN A 201 1.69 -12.01 -12.74
C ASN A 201 0.35 -12.50 -12.21
N PHE A 202 -0.74 -11.92 -12.71
CA PHE A 202 -2.10 -12.29 -12.35
C PHE A 202 -2.96 -12.36 -13.61
N PRO A 203 -3.53 -13.53 -13.96
CA PRO A 203 -4.62 -13.58 -14.93
C PRO A 203 -5.74 -12.62 -14.50
N LEU A 204 -6.26 -11.81 -15.42
CA LEU A 204 -7.32 -10.86 -15.10
C LEU A 204 -8.57 -11.56 -14.53
N SER A 205 -8.86 -12.77 -15.01
CA SER A 205 -9.94 -13.62 -14.50
C SER A 205 -9.80 -14.04 -13.03
N GLN A 206 -8.59 -13.92 -12.45
CA GLN A 206 -8.32 -14.23 -11.04
C GLN A 206 -8.29 -12.98 -10.15
N CYS A 207 -8.32 -11.78 -10.74
CA CYS A 207 -8.42 -10.55 -9.98
C CYS A 207 -9.83 -10.41 -9.38
N LYS A 208 -9.91 -10.01 -8.11
CA LYS A 208 -11.18 -9.75 -7.44
C LYS A 208 -11.79 -8.45 -7.98
N ASN A 209 -13.08 -8.44 -8.26
CA ASN A 209 -13.76 -7.18 -8.56
C ASN A 209 -13.93 -6.35 -7.28
N SER A 210 -13.61 -5.06 -7.35
CA SER A 210 -13.87 -4.08 -6.30
C SER A 210 -14.65 -2.92 -6.88
N ASP A 211 -15.88 -2.73 -6.43
CA ASP A 211 -16.70 -1.63 -6.94
C ASP A 211 -16.13 -0.27 -6.51
N GLU A 212 -16.21 0.70 -7.41
CA GLU A 212 -15.76 2.07 -7.12
C GLU A 212 -16.64 2.67 -6.01
N GLY A 213 -16.01 3.27 -4.99
CA GLY A 213 -16.70 3.73 -3.79
C GLY A 213 -16.98 2.64 -2.74
N ASN A 214 -16.90 1.35 -3.09
CA ASN A 214 -17.01 0.25 -2.14
C ASN A 214 -15.62 -0.10 -1.54
N VAL A 215 -15.19 0.74 -0.60
CA VAL A 215 -13.85 0.74 -0.02
C VAL A 215 -13.84 0.23 1.42
N GLN A 216 -12.68 -0.25 1.87
CA GLN A 216 -12.46 -0.63 3.26
C GLN A 216 -12.39 0.62 4.13
N ILE A 217 -13.22 0.64 5.16
CA ILE A 217 -13.20 1.65 6.22
C ILE A 217 -12.62 1.00 7.47
N PHE A 218 -11.57 1.62 8.03
CA PHE A 218 -10.89 1.14 9.22
C PHE A 218 -11.26 2.03 10.41
N SER A 219 -11.88 1.45 11.43
CA SER A 219 -12.19 2.12 12.70
C SER A 219 -11.29 1.68 13.86
N GLY A 220 -10.52 0.60 13.65
CA GLY A 220 -9.60 -0.03 14.62
C GLY A 220 -10.24 -0.99 15.61
#